data_AF-A0A947SSJ3-F1
#
_entry.id   AF-A0A947SSJ3-F1
#
_cell.length_a   1.000
_cell.length_b   1.000
_cell.length_c   1.000
_cell.angle_alpha   90.00
_cell.angle_beta   90.00
_cell.angle_gamma   90.00
#
_symmetry.space_group_name_H-M   'P 1'
#
loop_
_entity.id
_entity.type
_entity.pdbx_description
1 polymer ?
#
loop_
_entity_poly.entity_id
_entity_poly.type
_entity_poly.pdbx_seq_one_letter_code
_entity_poly.pdbx_strand_id
1 'polypeptide(L)'
;MGKKSFEQAVLAGYDLIHVNPTIDTFSKKIEIETLVNRTIELISHIENFRKNKKISPVSYEVGTEELHGDLADISIFNKFLISIKEGLNLII
;
A
#
# COMPACT_ATOMS: atom_id res chain seq x y z
N MET A 1 -4.59 -1.58 -12.70
CA MET A 1 -4.39 -3.05 -12.79
C MET A 1 -4.31 -3.71 -11.40
N GLY A 2 -3.69 -3.09 -10.38
CA GLY A 2 -3.51 -3.70 -9.05
C GLY A 2 -4.77 -3.92 -8.19
N LYS A 3 -5.81 -3.08 -8.26
CA LYS A 3 -6.99 -3.21 -7.37
C LYS A 3 -7.69 -4.58 -7.48
N LYS A 4 -7.96 -5.04 -8.71
CA LYS A 4 -8.61 -6.34 -8.95
C LYS A 4 -7.75 -7.52 -8.49
N SER A 5 -6.42 -7.47 -8.63
CA SER A 5 -5.57 -8.55 -8.13
C SER A 5 -5.60 -8.65 -6.62
N PHE A 6 -5.66 -7.51 -5.90
CA PHE A 6 -5.83 -7.53 -4.45
C PHE A 6 -7.20 -8.07 -4.04
N GLU A 7 -8.28 -7.72 -4.74
CA GLU A 7 -9.60 -8.31 -4.49
C GLU A 7 -9.58 -9.84 -4.62
N GLN A 8 -8.91 -10.36 -5.67
CA GLN A 8 -8.77 -11.81 -5.84
C GLN A 8 -7.90 -12.45 -4.76
N ALA A 9 -6.83 -11.79 -4.31
CA ALA A 9 -6.01 -12.27 -3.19
C ALA A 9 -6.84 -12.36 -1.89
N VAL A 10 -7.66 -11.35 -1.60
CA VAL A 10 -8.59 -11.38 -0.46
C VAL A 10 -9.60 -12.51 -0.59
N LEU A 11 -10.19 -12.71 -1.78
CA LEU A 11 -11.12 -13.81 -2.02
C LEU A 11 -10.46 -15.20 -1.92
N ALA A 12 -9.18 -15.30 -2.26
CA ALA A 12 -8.40 -16.52 -2.15
C ALA A 12 -7.95 -16.82 -0.71
N GLY A 13 -8.24 -15.93 0.26
CA GLY A 13 -7.95 -16.15 1.68
C GLY A 13 -6.53 -15.79 2.09
N TYR A 14 -5.89 -14.83 1.42
CA TYR A 14 -4.56 -14.35 1.82
C TYR A 14 -4.66 -13.52 3.11
N ASP A 15 -3.88 -13.90 4.12
CA ASP A 15 -3.83 -13.19 5.41
C ASP A 15 -2.87 -11.99 5.43
N LEU A 16 -1.93 -11.94 4.49
CA LEU A 16 -0.92 -10.88 4.35
C LEU A 16 -0.81 -10.43 2.89
N ILE A 17 -0.87 -9.12 2.66
CA ILE A 17 -0.78 -8.51 1.34
C ILE A 17 0.35 -7.49 1.31
N HIS A 18 1.33 -7.69 0.44
CA HIS A 18 2.35 -6.68 0.14
C HIS A 18 1.78 -5.65 -0.83
N VAL A 19 1.67 -4.40 -0.38
CA VAL A 19 1.26 -3.26 -1.18
C VAL A 19 2.50 -2.48 -1.60
N ASN A 20 2.91 -2.64 -2.86
CA ASN A 20 4.03 -1.93 -3.46
C ASN A 20 3.60 -1.14 -4.71
N PRO A 21 3.35 0.18 -4.59
CA PRO A 21 2.99 1.02 -5.73
C PRO A 21 4.20 1.68 -6.44
N THR A 22 5.42 1.15 -6.29
CA THR A 22 6.63 1.78 -6.87
C THR A 22 6.84 1.57 -8.37
N ILE A 23 6.15 0.60 -8.99
CA ILE A 23 6.25 0.40 -10.44
C ILE A 23 5.39 1.47 -11.14
N ASP A 24 6.03 2.54 -11.61
CA ASP A 24 5.42 3.51 -12.53
C ASP A 24 5.87 3.22 -13.96
N THR A 25 4.92 2.89 -14.84
CA THR A 25 5.21 2.61 -16.25
C THR A 25 5.58 3.87 -17.05
N PHE A 26 5.34 5.07 -16.49
CA PHE A 26 5.49 6.34 -17.21
C PHE A 26 6.50 7.29 -16.57
N SER A 27 6.88 7.09 -15.30
CA SER A 27 7.85 7.95 -14.61
C SER A 27 9.08 7.16 -14.16
N LYS A 28 10.26 7.80 -14.22
CA LYS A 28 11.52 7.21 -13.74
C LYS A 28 11.72 7.37 -12.22
N LYS A 29 10.93 8.23 -11.56
CA LYS A 29 11.04 8.51 -10.12
C LYS A 29 9.67 8.91 -9.58
N ILE A 30 9.22 8.24 -8.52
CA ILE A 30 7.98 8.54 -7.80
C ILE A 30 8.33 9.37 -6.57
N GLU A 31 7.64 10.48 -6.37
CA GLU A 31 7.76 11.27 -5.15
C GLU A 31 7.13 10.54 -3.94
N ILE A 32 7.73 10.71 -2.76
CA ILE A 32 7.24 10.05 -1.53
C ILE A 32 5.76 10.32 -1.24
N GLU A 33 5.29 11.53 -1.48
CA GLU A 33 3.87 11.89 -1.26
C GLU A 33 2.94 11.12 -2.20
N THR A 34 3.36 10.94 -3.45
CA THR A 34 2.64 10.10 -4.42
C THR A 34 2.62 8.64 -3.96
N LEU A 35 3.74 8.13 -3.43
CA LEU A 35 3.83 6.77 -2.93
C LEU A 35 2.91 6.55 -1.71
N VAL A 36 2.89 7.48 -0.76
CA VAL A 36 2.00 7.47 0.40
C VAL A 36 0.54 7.45 -0.04
N ASN A 37 0.15 8.38 -0.92
CA ASN A 37 -1.24 8.50 -1.39
C ASN A 37 -1.71 7.24 -2.12
N ARG A 38 -0.87 6.68 -3.01
CA ARG A 38 -1.17 5.42 -3.70
C ARG A 38 -1.31 4.25 -2.73
N THR A 39 -0.46 4.19 -1.70
CA THR A 39 -0.50 3.13 -0.68
C THR A 39 -1.79 3.19 0.13
N ILE A 40 -2.17 4.38 0.60
CA ILE A 40 -3.43 4.62 1.32
C ILE A 40 -4.62 4.23 0.43
N GLU A 41 -4.66 4.72 -0.81
CA GLU A 41 -5.76 4.43 -1.75
C GLU A 41 -5.95 2.93 -1.96
N LEU A 42 -4.86 2.18 -2.13
CA LEU A 42 -4.91 0.73 -2.33
C LEU A 42 -5.38 0.00 -1.07
N ILE A 43 -4.82 0.32 0.10
CA ILE A 43 -5.23 -0.30 1.37
C ILE A 43 -6.72 0.01 1.66
N SER A 44 -7.16 1.25 1.48
CA SER A 44 -8.56 1.62 1.65
C SER A 44 -9.48 0.89 0.68
N HIS A 45 -9.06 0.68 -0.57
CA HIS A 45 -9.80 -0.12 -1.54
C HIS A 45 -9.96 -1.57 -1.07
N ILE A 46 -8.87 -2.19 -0.61
CA ILE A 46 -8.86 -3.57 -0.11
C ILE A 46 -9.78 -3.70 1.11
N GLU A 47 -9.66 -2.80 2.08
CA GLU A 47 -10.48 -2.80 3.29
C GLU A 47 -11.97 -2.63 2.97
N ASN A 48 -12.32 -1.69 2.09
CA ASN A 48 -13.71 -1.51 1.67
C ASN A 48 -14.27 -2.76 1.00
N PHE A 49 -13.51 -3.38 0.08
CA PHE A 49 -13.92 -4.62 -0.58
C PHE A 49 -14.12 -5.77 0.42
N ARG A 50 -13.14 -6.00 1.29
CA ARG A 50 -13.14 -7.06 2.31
C ARG A 50 -14.31 -6.89 3.29
N LYS A 51 -14.52 -5.67 3.81
CA LYS A 51 -15.64 -5.31 4.69
C LYS A 51 -16.99 -5.57 4.00
N ASN A 52 -17.16 -5.15 2.74
CA ASN A 52 -18.38 -5.40 1.96
C ASN A 52 -18.67 -6.89 1.72
N LYS A 53 -17.64 -7.72 1.67
CA LYS A 53 -17.74 -9.19 1.52
C LYS A 53 -17.77 -9.94 2.86
N LYS A 54 -17.70 -9.23 4.00
CA LYS A 54 -17.64 -9.81 5.36
C LYS A 54 -16.49 -10.80 5.55
N ILE A 55 -15.36 -10.53 4.91
CA ILE A 55 -14.14 -11.35 5.03
C ILE A 55 -13.35 -10.89 6.26
N SER A 56 -12.68 -11.80 6.98
CA SER A 56 -11.84 -11.49 8.15
C SER A 56 -10.75 -10.46 7.86
N PRO A 57 -10.22 -9.73 8.86
CA PRO A 57 -9.11 -8.78 8.67
C PRO A 57 -7.88 -9.40 8.01
N VAL A 58 -7.16 -8.59 7.22
CA VAL A 58 -5.88 -8.95 6.59
C VAL A 58 -4.79 -7.99 7.06
N SER A 59 -3.54 -8.47 7.03
CA SER A 59 -2.34 -7.69 7.35
C SER A 59 -1.73 -7.11 6.08
N TYR A 60 -0.98 -6.02 6.23
CA TYR A 60 -0.34 -5.33 5.12
C TYR A 60 1.17 -5.20 5.36
N GLU A 61 1.94 -5.46 4.32
CA GLU A 61 3.34 -5.08 4.22
C GLU A 61 3.47 -3.94 3.22
N VAL A 62 4.25 -2.91 3.56
CA VAL A 62 4.48 -1.73 2.72
C VAL A 62 5.97 -1.45 2.62
N GLY A 63 6.41 -1.00 1.45
CA GLY A 63 7.82 -0.75 1.17
C GLY A 63 8.21 -1.24 -0.23
N THR A 64 9.49 -1.04 -0.57
CA THR A 64 10.08 -1.45 -1.85
C THR A 64 11.41 -2.14 -1.62
N GLU A 65 11.70 -3.14 -2.44
CA GLU A 65 12.96 -3.88 -2.48
C GLU A 65 14.07 -3.11 -3.22
N GLU A 66 13.77 -1.92 -3.78
CA GLU A 66 14.72 -1.13 -4.56
C GLU A 66 15.82 -0.52 -3.68
N LEU A 67 17.01 -1.11 -3.77
CA LEU A 67 18.24 -0.71 -3.07
C LEU A 67 18.78 0.69 -3.45
N HIS A 68 18.21 1.32 -4.47
CA HIS A 68 18.65 2.61 -5.01
C HIS A 68 17.60 3.73 -4.90
N GLY A 69 16.47 3.47 -4.23
CA GLY A 69 15.36 4.42 -4.08
C GLY A 69 15.42 5.27 -2.81
N ASP A 70 14.61 6.34 -2.76
CA ASP A 70 14.56 7.29 -1.64
C ASP A 70 14.22 6.61 -0.29
N LEU A 71 13.59 5.43 -0.28
CA LEU A 71 13.29 4.67 0.95
C LEU A 71 14.50 3.93 1.56
N ALA A 72 15.66 3.92 0.90
CA ALA A 72 16.90 3.44 1.50
C ALA A 72 17.42 4.41 2.59
N ASP A 73 16.98 5.66 2.57
CA ASP A 73 17.23 6.64 3.64
C ASP A 73 16.24 6.43 4.80
N ILE A 74 16.76 6.19 5.99
CA ILE A 74 15.95 5.89 7.18
C ILE A 74 15.01 7.04 7.58
N SER A 75 15.38 8.30 7.33
CA SER A 75 14.54 9.46 7.64
C SER A 75 13.35 9.54 6.68
N ILE A 76 13.58 9.25 5.40
CA ILE A 76 12.54 9.19 4.37
C ILE A 76 11.63 7.99 4.62
N PHE A 77 12.19 6.83 4.97
CA PHE A 77 11.41 5.65 5.35
C PHE A 77 10.52 5.89 6.58
N ASN A 78 11.04 6.54 7.62
CA ASN A 78 10.24 6.91 8.78
C ASN A 78 9.13 7.90 8.42
N LYS A 79 9.40 8.90 7.59
CA LYS A 79 8.38 9.83 7.09
C LYS A 79 7.28 9.08 6.37
N PHE A 80 7.64 8.14 5.49
CA PHE A 80 6.69 7.29 4.76
C PHE A 80 5.76 6.51 5.70
N LEU A 81 6.32 5.83 6.71
CA LEU A 81 5.53 5.05 7.67
C LEU A 81 4.59 5.92 8.51
N ILE A 82 5.06 7.07 8.98
CA ILE A 82 4.24 8.01 9.77
C ILE A 82 3.08 8.53 8.91
N SER A 83 3.36 8.97 7.68
CA SER A 83 2.33 9.51 6.79
C SER A 83 1.27 8.48 6.40
N ILE A 84 1.65 7.21 6.17
CA ILE A 84 0.65 6.14 5.94
C ILE A 84 -0.20 5.91 7.18
N LYS A 85 0.42 5.81 8.36
CA LYS A 85 -0.29 5.57 9.62
C LYS A 85 -1.32 6.67 9.89
N GLU A 86 -0.92 7.93 9.71
CA GLU A 86 -1.82 9.08 9.87
C GLU A 86 -2.96 9.06 8.85
N GLY A 87 -2.65 8.82 7.58
CA GLY A 87 -3.65 8.77 6.52
C GLY A 87 -4.67 7.65 6.70
N LEU A 88 -4.23 6.46 7.14
CA LEU A 88 -5.13 5.33 7.39
C LEU A 88 -6.03 5.55 8.62
N ASN A 89 -5.52 6.13 9.70
CA ASN A 89 -6.32 6.44 10.89
C ASN A 89 -7.51 7.37 10.61
N LEU A 90 -7.45 8.14 9.52
CA LEU A 90 -8.53 9.03 9.10
C LEU A 90 -9.61 8.31 8.26
N ILE A 91 -9.34 7.10 7.75
CA ILE A 91 -10.15 6.47 6.69
C ILE A 91 -10.75 5.12 7.10
N ILE A 92 -10.02 4.25 7.80
CA ILE A 92 -10.41 2.84 8.04
C ILE A 92 -10.84 2.53 9.45
#